data_AF-A0A9P9PAN9-F1
#
_entry.id   AF-A0A9P9PAN9-F1
#
_cell.length_a   1.000
_cell.length_b   1.000
_cell.length_c   1.000
_cell.angle_alpha   90.00
_cell.angle_beta   90.00
_cell.angle_gamma   90.00
#
_symmetry.space_group_name_H-M   'P 1'
#
loop_
_entity.id
_entity.type
_entity.pdbx_description
1 polymer ?
#
loop_
_entity_poly.entity_id
_entity_poly.type
_entity_poly.pdbx_seq_one_letter_code
_entity_poly.pdbx_strand_id
1 'polypeptide(L)'
;MNSAVAPSVKHPIFVLKIHPIRRLRGSPSVTTAMAPLSVALGLRATSSTTLIPNYAPALLSFHFIWAYGVLSSRTLKQWYGIDHNESPRYDLDKYGAQAVTSGKITQKQLNMLRRNESAHANAVENYAFFVGAIGFASLAGVDRRLINRAGVMYTIARVAYGFVYILIEDRLWSQLRGITWWVGNGSCLYLLWQAGKKLNEGI
;
A
#
# COMPACT_ATOMS: atom_id res chain seq x y z
N MET A 1 18.28 -1.11 -83.03
CA MET A 1 19.52 -1.10 -82.22
C MET A 1 19.65 0.27 -81.58
N ASN A 2 19.47 0.35 -80.26
CA ASN A 2 20.15 1.32 -79.38
C ASN A 2 19.74 1.04 -77.93
N SER A 3 20.69 0.45 -77.20
CA SER A 3 20.62 0.18 -75.78
C SER A 3 20.80 1.48 -74.99
N ALA A 4 19.84 1.81 -74.13
CA ALA A 4 19.97 2.94 -73.20
C ALA A 4 20.47 2.44 -71.83
N VAL A 5 21.60 3.00 -71.43
CA VAL A 5 22.37 2.73 -70.21
C VAL A 5 21.67 3.38 -68.99
N ALA A 6 21.54 2.64 -67.89
CA ALA A 6 21.03 3.16 -66.61
C ALA A 6 22.11 3.93 -65.82
N PRO A 7 21.78 5.03 -65.11
CA PRO A 7 22.76 5.81 -64.37
C PRO A 7 23.06 5.24 -62.97
N SER A 8 24.34 5.27 -62.61
CA SER A 8 24.91 4.89 -61.32
C SER A 8 24.62 5.94 -60.24
N VAL A 9 23.95 5.55 -59.16
CA VAL A 9 23.70 6.38 -57.97
C VAL A 9 24.89 6.26 -57.02
N LYS A 10 25.61 7.37 -56.78
CA LYS A 10 26.65 7.47 -55.74
C LYS A 10 26.02 7.99 -54.44
N HIS A 11 26.09 7.20 -53.37
CA HIS A 11 25.65 7.64 -52.03
C HIS A 11 26.70 8.57 -51.38
N PRO A 12 26.32 9.75 -50.85
CA PRO A 12 27.22 10.57 -50.06
C PRO A 12 27.29 10.04 -48.61
N ILE A 13 28.51 9.80 -48.13
CA ILE A 13 28.81 9.49 -46.73
C ILE A 13 28.73 10.81 -45.93
N PHE A 14 27.75 10.93 -45.04
CA PHE A 14 27.66 12.02 -44.06
C PHE A 14 28.70 11.78 -42.95
N VAL A 15 29.75 12.60 -42.91
CA VAL A 15 30.70 12.64 -41.79
C VAL A 15 30.17 13.60 -40.73
N LEU A 16 29.74 13.06 -39.59
CA LEU A 16 29.26 13.82 -38.45
C LEU A 16 30.44 14.50 -37.73
N LYS A 17 30.55 15.83 -37.81
CA LYS A 17 31.59 16.63 -37.16
C LYS A 17 31.18 16.95 -35.71
N ILE A 18 31.67 16.15 -34.76
CA ILE A 18 31.38 16.31 -33.33
C ILE A 18 32.17 17.50 -32.79
N HIS A 19 31.48 18.52 -32.27
CA HIS A 19 32.10 19.65 -31.58
C HIS A 19 32.32 19.31 -30.09
N PRO A 20 33.47 19.64 -29.47
CA PRO A 20 33.68 19.40 -28.06
C PRO A 20 32.77 20.31 -27.21
N ILE A 21 32.02 19.69 -26.30
CA ILE A 21 31.15 20.36 -25.33
C ILE A 21 32.01 21.17 -24.36
N ARG A 22 31.79 22.49 -24.32
CA ARG A 22 32.39 23.41 -23.36
C ARG A 22 31.92 23.02 -21.95
N ARG A 23 32.85 22.54 -21.11
CA ARG A 23 32.60 22.13 -19.73
C ARG A 23 32.08 23.33 -18.93
N LEU A 24 30.77 23.38 -18.66
CA LEU A 24 30.19 24.34 -17.73
C LEU A 24 30.79 24.08 -16.34
N ARG A 25 31.36 25.13 -15.76
CA ARG A 25 31.92 25.19 -14.41
C ARG A 25 30.83 24.71 -13.44
N GLY A 26 31.11 23.62 -12.71
CA GLY A 26 30.14 22.97 -11.83
C GLY A 26 29.56 23.91 -10.78
N SER A 27 28.24 24.05 -10.78
CA SER A 27 27.50 24.46 -9.59
C SER A 27 27.72 23.40 -8.50
N PRO A 28 27.83 23.78 -7.21
CA PRO A 28 27.98 22.82 -6.14
C PRO A 28 26.79 21.85 -6.18
N SER A 29 27.08 20.56 -6.35
CA SER A 29 26.09 19.51 -6.21
C SER A 29 25.54 19.58 -4.79
N VAL A 30 24.35 20.17 -4.62
CA VAL A 30 23.58 20.02 -3.38
C VAL A 30 23.19 18.55 -3.32
N THR A 31 24.02 17.74 -2.65
CA THR A 31 23.72 16.34 -2.38
C THR A 31 22.42 16.30 -1.60
N THR A 32 21.32 16.03 -2.30
CA THR A 32 19.99 16.01 -1.73
C THR A 32 19.82 14.67 -1.02
N ALA A 33 20.23 14.62 0.23
CA ALA A 33 20.05 13.43 1.06
C ALA A 33 18.56 13.20 1.31
N MET A 34 18.10 11.95 1.15
CA MET A 34 16.73 11.57 1.55
C MET A 34 16.54 11.80 3.04
N ALA A 35 15.37 12.33 3.42
CA ALA A 35 15.04 12.57 4.82
C ALA A 35 15.13 11.26 5.65
N PRO A 36 15.74 11.26 6.84
CA PRO A 36 15.61 10.15 7.76
C PRO A 36 14.15 9.98 8.18
N LEU A 37 13.72 8.76 8.53
CA LEU A 37 12.32 8.42 8.81
C LEU A 37 11.69 9.35 9.86
N SER A 38 12.40 9.69 10.92
CA SER A 38 11.92 10.60 11.97
C SER A 38 11.60 12.00 11.42
N VAL A 39 12.38 12.49 10.46
CA VAL A 39 12.13 13.76 9.76
C VAL A 39 10.98 13.61 8.76
N ALA A 40 10.93 12.50 8.00
CA ALA A 40 9.87 12.21 7.04
C ALA A 40 8.48 12.03 7.69
N LEU A 41 8.45 11.66 8.98
CA LEU A 41 7.24 11.58 9.81
C LEU A 41 6.93 12.88 10.57
N GLY A 42 7.79 13.89 10.47
CA GLY A 42 7.64 15.16 11.18
C GLY A 42 7.92 15.10 12.68
N LEU A 43 8.66 14.08 13.15
CA LEU A 43 9.09 13.93 14.54
C LEU A 43 10.36 14.76 14.85
N ARG A 44 11.05 15.27 13.84
CA ARG A 44 12.23 16.14 13.95
C ARG A 44 12.16 17.30 12.96
N ALA A 45 12.84 18.40 13.30
CA ALA A 45 12.97 19.56 12.43
C ALA A 45 13.70 19.22 11.12
N THR A 46 13.32 19.88 10.03
CA THR A 46 13.95 19.77 8.71
C THR A 46 14.81 20.96 8.41
N SER A 47 15.94 20.71 7.75
CA SER A 47 16.65 21.77 7.01
C SER A 47 15.91 22.08 5.71
N SER A 48 16.01 23.34 5.25
CA SER A 48 15.31 23.86 4.05
C SER A 48 15.64 23.13 2.74
N THR A 49 16.69 22.31 2.72
CA THR A 49 17.18 21.55 1.57
C THR A 49 16.78 20.07 1.58
N THR A 50 16.09 19.59 2.62
CA THR A 50 15.75 18.17 2.74
C THR A 50 14.48 17.83 1.95
N LEU A 51 14.61 16.95 0.94
CA LEU A 51 13.46 16.39 0.24
C LEU A 51 12.75 15.36 1.11
N ILE A 52 11.45 15.58 1.32
CA ILE A 52 10.59 14.64 2.03
C ILE A 52 9.94 13.73 0.99
N PRO A 53 10.17 12.41 1.03
CA PRO A 53 9.50 11.47 0.15
C PRO A 53 8.02 11.33 0.52
N ASN A 54 7.19 10.98 -0.46
CA ASN A 54 5.82 10.55 -0.22
C ASN A 54 5.80 9.02 -0.11
N TYR A 55 5.51 8.49 1.07
CA TYR A 55 5.46 7.04 1.33
C TYR A 55 4.12 6.39 0.99
N ALA A 56 3.14 7.14 0.47
CA ALA A 56 1.85 6.57 0.10
C ALA A 56 1.95 5.32 -0.78
N PRO A 57 2.75 5.26 -1.87
CA PRO A 57 2.85 4.05 -2.69
C PRO A 57 3.37 2.83 -1.92
N ALA A 58 4.40 3.01 -1.09
CA ALA A 58 4.96 1.92 -0.28
C ALA A 58 3.94 1.40 0.75
N LEU A 59 3.20 2.31 1.40
CA LEU A 59 2.15 1.96 2.35
C LEU A 59 0.99 1.24 1.65
N LEU A 60 0.59 1.68 0.45
CA LEU A 60 -0.45 1.00 -0.34
C LEU A 60 -0.03 -0.41 -0.76
N SER A 61 1.23 -0.60 -1.19
CA SER A 61 1.77 -1.93 -1.49
C SER A 61 1.78 -2.83 -0.26
N PHE A 62 2.20 -2.29 0.90
CA PHE A 62 2.15 -3.04 2.16
C PHE A 62 0.73 -3.47 2.50
N HIS A 63 -0.26 -2.57 2.43
CA HIS A 63 -1.64 -2.92 2.79
C HIS A 63 -2.31 -3.87 1.81
N PHE A 64 -1.92 -3.84 0.53
CA PHE A 64 -2.32 -4.87 -0.42
C PHE A 64 -1.83 -6.25 0.02
N ILE A 65 -0.54 -6.38 0.31
CA ILE A 65 0.06 -7.65 0.77
C ILE A 65 -0.55 -8.07 2.10
N TRP A 66 -0.79 -7.13 3.01
CA TRP A 66 -1.41 -7.38 4.30
C TRP A 66 -2.83 -7.93 4.16
N ALA A 67 -3.69 -7.29 3.35
CA ALA A 67 -5.08 -7.68 3.20
C ALA A 67 -5.26 -8.98 2.38
N TYR A 68 -4.58 -9.07 1.23
CA TYR A 68 -4.78 -10.14 0.26
C TYR A 68 -3.81 -11.31 0.42
N GLY A 69 -2.68 -11.11 1.10
CA GLY A 69 -1.70 -12.14 1.42
C GLY A 69 -1.81 -12.62 2.87
N VAL A 70 -1.44 -11.75 3.81
CA VAL A 70 -1.28 -12.12 5.24
C VAL A 70 -2.62 -12.46 5.89
N LEU A 71 -3.60 -11.56 5.80
CA LEU A 71 -4.94 -11.76 6.34
C LEU A 71 -5.85 -12.53 5.38
N SER A 72 -5.31 -13.20 4.36
CA SER A 72 -6.13 -13.96 3.44
C SER A 72 -6.95 -15.01 4.19
N SER A 73 -8.25 -15.06 3.91
CA SER A 73 -9.13 -16.12 4.43
C SER A 73 -8.63 -17.52 4.03
N ARG A 74 -7.93 -17.61 2.89
CA ARG A 74 -7.55 -18.87 2.26
C ARG A 74 -6.31 -19.51 2.83
N THR A 75 -5.29 -18.73 3.16
CA THR A 75 -3.97 -19.26 3.57
C THR A 75 -4.08 -20.22 4.75
N LEU A 76 -4.86 -19.87 5.78
CA LEU A 76 -5.06 -20.74 6.93
C LEU A 76 -5.94 -21.96 6.60
N LYS A 77 -6.94 -21.81 5.72
CA LYS A 77 -7.75 -22.95 5.27
C LYS A 77 -6.93 -23.95 4.47
N GLN A 78 -6.00 -23.47 3.64
CA GLN A 78 -5.05 -24.29 2.90
C GLN A 78 -4.12 -25.04 3.85
N TRP A 79 -3.62 -24.34 4.88
CA TRP A 79 -2.79 -24.95 5.93
C TRP A 79 -3.51 -26.09 6.66
N TYR A 80 -4.79 -25.92 6.99
CA TYR A 80 -5.60 -26.97 7.61
C TYR A 80 -6.19 -27.97 6.60
N GLY A 81 -5.92 -27.82 5.30
CA GLY A 81 -6.43 -28.69 4.24
C GLY A 81 -7.95 -28.65 4.08
N ILE A 82 -8.60 -27.53 4.38
CA ILE A 82 -10.06 -27.35 4.27
C ILE A 82 -10.45 -26.24 3.26
N ASP A 83 -9.48 -25.72 2.49
CA ASP A 83 -9.73 -24.77 1.40
C ASP A 83 -10.27 -25.54 0.19
N HIS A 84 -11.51 -25.24 -0.19
CA HIS A 84 -12.12 -25.79 -1.39
C HIS A 84 -12.27 -24.67 -2.42
N ASN A 85 -11.52 -24.77 -3.50
CA ASN A 85 -11.37 -23.68 -4.47
C ASN A 85 -12.64 -23.41 -5.29
N GLU A 86 -13.64 -24.30 -5.25
CA GLU A 86 -14.93 -24.09 -5.93
C GLU A 86 -15.72 -22.93 -5.33
N SER A 87 -15.64 -22.73 -4.02
CA SER A 87 -16.48 -21.76 -3.32
C SER A 87 -15.85 -21.34 -1.98
N PRO A 88 -14.62 -20.77 -2.00
CA PRO A 88 -13.80 -20.62 -0.81
C PRO A 88 -14.47 -19.78 0.28
N ARG A 89 -15.32 -18.81 -0.09
CA ARG A 89 -16.05 -17.97 0.88
C ARG A 89 -17.03 -18.72 1.77
N TYR A 90 -17.46 -19.91 1.36
CA TYR A 90 -18.46 -20.72 2.07
C TYR A 90 -17.86 -21.98 2.71
N ASP A 91 -16.52 -22.15 2.66
CA ASP A 91 -15.85 -23.36 3.15
C ASP A 91 -16.11 -23.63 4.63
N LEU A 92 -16.01 -22.60 5.47
CA LEU A 92 -16.20 -22.76 6.91
C LEU A 92 -17.64 -23.05 7.29
N ASP A 93 -18.60 -22.55 6.50
CA ASP A 93 -20.02 -22.80 6.71
C ASP A 93 -20.41 -24.20 6.26
N LYS A 94 -19.88 -24.64 5.11
CA LYS A 94 -20.23 -25.93 4.51
C LYS A 94 -19.47 -27.10 5.11
N TYR A 95 -18.18 -26.95 5.36
CA TYR A 95 -17.27 -28.05 5.73
C TYR A 95 -16.68 -27.91 7.14
N GLY A 96 -16.83 -26.74 7.79
CA GLY A 96 -16.21 -26.48 9.09
C GLY A 96 -16.66 -27.43 10.20
N ALA A 97 -17.97 -27.69 10.31
CA ALA A 97 -18.50 -28.61 11.32
C ALA A 97 -17.99 -30.04 11.12
N GLN A 98 -17.97 -30.53 9.86
CA GLN A 98 -17.43 -31.84 9.52
C GLN A 98 -15.93 -31.93 9.81
N ALA A 99 -15.16 -30.86 9.57
CA ALA A 99 -13.74 -30.80 9.88
C ALA A 99 -13.47 -30.89 11.41
N VAL A 100 -14.40 -30.39 12.24
CA VAL A 100 -14.33 -30.55 13.70
C VAL A 100 -14.69 -31.98 14.11
N THR A 101 -15.80 -32.52 13.60
CA THR A 101 -16.25 -33.88 13.94
C THR A 101 -15.25 -34.96 13.52
N SER A 102 -14.58 -34.78 12.38
CA SER A 102 -13.54 -35.68 11.89
C SER A 102 -12.20 -35.54 12.63
N GLY A 103 -12.07 -34.57 13.54
CA GLY A 103 -10.84 -34.31 14.29
C GLY A 103 -9.75 -33.57 13.48
N LYS A 104 -10.06 -33.09 12.26
CA LYS A 104 -9.11 -32.37 11.40
C LYS A 104 -8.72 -31.01 11.99
N ILE A 105 -9.68 -30.32 12.61
CA ILE A 105 -9.48 -29.09 13.37
C ILE A 105 -10.26 -29.14 14.68
N THR A 106 -9.85 -28.33 15.65
CA THR A 106 -10.61 -28.11 16.89
C THR A 106 -11.69 -27.05 16.69
N GLN A 107 -12.70 -27.04 17.57
CA GLN A 107 -13.71 -25.98 17.59
C GLN A 107 -13.09 -24.58 17.77
N LYS A 108 -12.02 -24.47 18.56
CA LYS A 108 -11.27 -23.23 18.75
C LYS A 108 -10.64 -22.75 17.45
N GLN A 109 -10.02 -23.65 16.68
CA GLN A 109 -9.46 -23.33 15.36
C GLN A 109 -10.56 -22.91 14.38
N LEU A 110 -11.71 -23.60 14.35
CA LEU A 110 -12.84 -23.19 13.49
C LEU A 110 -13.31 -21.76 13.82
N ASN A 111 -13.45 -21.44 15.11
CA ASN A 111 -13.85 -20.09 15.54
C ASN A 111 -12.80 -19.02 15.17
N MET A 112 -11.51 -19.35 15.29
CA MET A 112 -10.41 -18.49 14.87
C MET A 112 -10.38 -18.27 13.35
N LEU A 113 -10.66 -19.30 12.54
CA LEU A 113 -10.79 -19.17 11.09
C LEU A 113 -11.95 -18.27 10.69
N ARG A 114 -13.11 -18.36 11.36
CA ARG A 114 -14.24 -17.44 11.14
C ARG A 114 -13.89 -15.98 11.46
N ARG A 115 -13.14 -15.76 12.54
CA ARG A 115 -12.59 -14.44 12.87
C ARG A 115 -11.60 -13.95 11.81
N ASN A 116 -10.76 -14.83 11.27
CA ASN A 116 -9.89 -14.52 10.15
C ASN A 116 -10.66 -14.13 8.88
N GLU A 117 -11.74 -14.84 8.51
CA GLU A 117 -12.58 -14.45 7.36
C GLU A 117 -13.20 -13.06 7.55
N SER A 118 -13.65 -12.77 8.77
CA SER A 118 -14.18 -11.44 9.09
C SER A 118 -13.09 -10.34 9.07
N ALA A 119 -11.89 -10.64 9.58
CA ALA A 119 -10.75 -9.72 9.56
C ALA A 119 -10.28 -9.45 8.13
N HIS A 120 -10.25 -10.47 7.27
CA HIS A 120 -9.96 -10.37 5.84
C HIS A 120 -10.94 -9.44 5.13
N ALA A 121 -12.25 -9.69 5.29
CA ALA A 121 -13.30 -8.87 4.68
C ALA A 121 -13.15 -7.40 5.10
N ASN A 122 -12.95 -7.15 6.39
CA ASN A 122 -12.74 -5.80 6.89
C ASN A 122 -11.47 -5.15 6.32
N ALA A 123 -10.38 -5.90 6.17
CA ALA A 123 -9.13 -5.41 5.59
C ALA A 123 -9.31 -5.03 4.11
N VAL A 124 -10.05 -5.83 3.34
CA VAL A 124 -10.35 -5.55 1.93
C VAL A 124 -11.20 -4.27 1.78
N GLU A 125 -12.25 -4.13 2.58
CA GLU A 125 -13.11 -2.92 2.59
C GLU A 125 -12.31 -1.66 2.95
N ASN A 126 -11.50 -1.74 4.02
CA ASN A 126 -10.72 -0.60 4.48
C ASN A 126 -9.55 -0.26 3.56
N TYR A 127 -9.06 -1.22 2.77
CA TYR A 127 -8.01 -0.98 1.79
C TYR A 127 -8.48 0.02 0.73
N ALA A 128 -9.68 -0.15 0.18
CA ALA A 128 -10.25 0.78 -0.79
C ALA A 128 -10.40 2.20 -0.21
N PHE A 129 -10.87 2.31 1.03
CA PHE A 129 -10.99 3.61 1.69
C PHE A 129 -9.63 4.28 1.89
N PHE A 130 -8.61 3.52 2.31
CA PHE A 130 -7.26 4.02 2.48
C PHE A 130 -6.63 4.45 1.16
N VAL A 131 -6.77 3.65 0.08
CA VAL A 131 -6.36 4.02 -1.29
C VAL A 131 -6.96 5.37 -1.68
N GLY A 132 -8.27 5.52 -1.50
CA GLY A 132 -8.96 6.78 -1.79
C GLY A 132 -8.42 7.95 -0.97
N ALA A 133 -8.32 7.80 0.35
CA ALA A 133 -7.91 8.88 1.23
C ALA A 133 -6.45 9.32 1.02
N ILE A 134 -5.50 8.37 1.01
CA ILE A 134 -4.07 8.69 0.89
C ILE A 134 -3.69 9.08 -0.54
N GLY A 135 -4.34 8.50 -1.54
CA GLY A 135 -4.20 8.89 -2.94
C GLY A 135 -4.70 10.31 -3.17
N PHE A 136 -5.91 10.62 -2.69
CA PHE A 136 -6.50 11.95 -2.85
C PHE A 136 -5.69 13.03 -2.13
N ALA A 137 -5.24 12.79 -0.88
CA ALA A 137 -4.35 13.73 -0.18
C ALA A 137 -3.01 13.94 -0.90
N SER A 138 -2.46 12.88 -1.50
CA SER A 138 -1.22 12.98 -2.29
C SER A 138 -1.41 13.82 -3.55
N LEU A 139 -2.50 13.62 -4.29
CA LEU A 139 -2.81 14.35 -5.52
C LEU A 139 -3.19 15.81 -5.25
N ALA A 140 -3.88 16.08 -4.15
CA ALA A 140 -4.21 17.44 -3.70
C ALA A 140 -2.97 18.24 -3.25
N GLY A 141 -1.81 17.60 -3.08
CA GLY A 141 -0.58 18.28 -2.67
C GLY A 141 -0.51 18.58 -1.17
N VAL A 142 -1.16 17.77 -0.34
CA VAL A 142 -1.03 17.85 1.13
C VAL A 142 0.45 17.64 1.53
N ASP A 143 0.88 18.30 2.62
CA ASP A 143 2.24 18.14 3.14
C ASP A 143 2.57 16.65 3.35
N ARG A 144 3.68 16.22 2.74
CA ARG A 144 4.13 14.83 2.74
C ARG A 144 4.39 14.29 4.15
N ARG A 145 4.78 15.11 5.12
CA ARG A 145 4.92 14.67 6.53
C ARG A 145 3.57 14.27 7.11
N LEU A 146 2.51 15.02 6.80
CA LEU A 146 1.17 14.71 7.28
C LEU A 146 0.66 13.43 6.62
N ILE A 147 0.89 13.27 5.31
CA ILE A 147 0.58 12.04 4.57
C ILE A 147 1.29 10.84 5.19
N ASN A 148 2.61 10.93 5.36
CA ASN A 148 3.42 9.84 5.90
C ASN A 148 3.01 9.49 7.33
N ARG A 149 2.80 10.50 8.19
CA ARG A 149 2.40 10.28 9.59
C ARG A 149 1.03 9.61 9.70
N ALA A 150 0.03 10.11 8.98
CA ALA A 150 -1.31 9.51 8.98
C ALA A 150 -1.28 8.10 8.37
N GLY A 151 -0.50 7.89 7.31
CA GLY A 151 -0.31 6.57 6.71
C GLY A 151 0.36 5.56 7.65
N VAL A 152 1.38 5.96 8.42
CA VAL A 152 1.99 5.10 9.44
C VAL A 152 1.02 4.82 10.59
N MET A 153 0.26 5.82 11.05
CA MET A 153 -0.76 5.62 12.10
C MET A 153 -1.82 4.63 11.65
N TYR A 154 -2.32 4.77 10.41
CA TYR A 154 -3.22 3.80 9.79
C TYR A 154 -2.59 2.40 9.80
N THR A 155 -1.35 2.26 9.36
CA THR A 155 -0.65 0.97 9.32
C THR A 155 -0.57 0.30 10.69
N ILE A 156 -0.12 1.01 11.72
CA ILE A 156 -0.04 0.47 13.09
C ILE A 156 -1.41 0.02 13.56
N ALA A 157 -2.44 0.86 13.35
CA ALA A 157 -3.80 0.56 13.75
C ALA A 157 -4.37 -0.68 13.03
N ARG A 158 -4.12 -0.84 11.73
CA ARG A 158 -4.61 -1.99 10.95
C ARG A 158 -3.89 -3.30 11.27
N VAL A 159 -2.59 -3.24 11.56
CA VAL A 159 -1.84 -4.42 12.00
C VAL A 159 -2.35 -4.86 13.37
N ALA A 160 -2.49 -3.94 14.32
CA ALA A 160 -3.05 -4.22 15.64
C ALA A 160 -4.49 -4.76 15.56
N TYR A 161 -5.33 -4.15 14.71
CA TYR A 161 -6.70 -4.60 14.45
C TYR A 161 -6.73 -6.06 14.01
N GLY A 162 -5.91 -6.46 13.03
CA GLY A 162 -5.86 -7.84 12.53
C GLY A 162 -5.51 -8.85 13.62
N PHE A 163 -4.46 -8.58 14.41
CA PHE A 163 -4.06 -9.44 15.52
C PHE A 163 -5.13 -9.56 16.60
N VAL A 164 -5.67 -8.42 17.04
CA VAL A 164 -6.74 -8.38 18.05
C VAL A 164 -7.96 -9.16 17.56
N TYR A 165 -8.37 -8.98 16.31
CA TYR A 165 -9.54 -9.66 15.75
C TYR A 165 -9.37 -11.18 15.76
N ILE A 166 -8.22 -11.67 15.30
CA ILE A 166 -8.03 -13.12 15.09
C ILE A 166 -7.75 -13.83 16.42
N LEU A 167 -6.89 -13.26 17.26
CA LEU A 167 -6.29 -13.95 18.40
C LEU A 167 -7.03 -13.72 19.73
N ILE A 168 -7.77 -12.63 19.87
CA ILE A 168 -8.45 -12.30 21.13
C ILE A 168 -9.89 -12.80 21.11
N GLU A 169 -10.19 -13.74 22.01
CA GLU A 169 -11.52 -14.34 22.19
C GLU A 169 -12.30 -13.70 23.33
N ASP A 170 -11.59 -13.08 24.27
CA ASP A 170 -12.19 -12.47 25.45
C ASP A 170 -13.05 -11.26 25.09
N ARG A 171 -14.24 -11.19 25.70
CA ARG A 171 -15.23 -10.16 25.41
C ARG A 171 -14.71 -8.76 25.70
N LEU A 172 -14.04 -8.55 26.84
CA LEU A 172 -13.54 -7.23 27.23
C LEU A 172 -12.38 -6.81 26.34
N TRP A 173 -11.41 -7.69 26.15
CA TRP A 173 -10.22 -7.39 25.34
C TRP A 173 -10.54 -7.24 23.84
N SER A 174 -11.62 -7.87 23.35
CA SER A 174 -12.06 -7.70 21.97
C SER A 174 -12.50 -6.26 21.63
N GLN A 175 -12.78 -5.42 22.64
CA GLN A 175 -13.11 -4.00 22.44
C GLN A 175 -11.94 -3.19 21.86
N LEU A 176 -10.70 -3.65 22.03
CA LEU A 176 -9.51 -3.06 21.38
C LEU A 176 -9.64 -3.05 19.85
N ARG A 177 -10.42 -3.97 19.27
CA ARG A 177 -10.76 -3.99 17.85
C ARG A 177 -11.48 -2.71 17.44
N GLY A 178 -12.44 -2.24 18.23
CA GLY A 178 -13.17 -1.00 17.93
C GLY A 178 -12.26 0.23 17.98
N ILE A 179 -11.38 0.30 18.98
CA ILE A 179 -10.41 1.39 19.14
C ILE A 179 -9.46 1.45 17.94
N THR A 180 -8.81 0.34 17.62
CA THR A 180 -7.87 0.25 16.48
C THR A 180 -8.57 0.52 15.14
N TRP A 181 -9.83 0.11 15.00
CA TRP A 181 -10.64 0.43 13.83
C TRP A 181 -10.88 1.94 13.69
N TRP A 182 -11.29 2.62 14.77
CA TRP A 182 -11.54 4.06 14.76
C TRP A 182 -10.26 4.86 14.51
N VAL A 183 -9.11 4.45 15.08
CA VAL A 183 -7.82 5.12 14.82
C VAL A 183 -7.43 4.99 13.34
N GLY A 184 -7.61 3.82 12.73
CA GLY A 184 -7.36 3.61 11.30
C GLY A 184 -8.27 4.50 10.45
N ASN A 185 -9.59 4.42 10.64
CA ASN A 185 -10.56 5.19 9.87
C ASN A 185 -10.41 6.71 10.09
N GLY A 186 -10.11 7.13 11.32
CA GLY A 186 -9.79 8.52 11.66
C GLY A 186 -8.58 9.05 10.90
N SER A 187 -7.57 8.20 10.65
CA SER A 187 -6.42 8.58 9.83
C SER A 187 -6.81 8.85 8.37
N CYS A 188 -7.72 8.05 7.80
CA CYS A 188 -8.26 8.29 6.46
C CYS A 188 -9.12 9.56 6.39
N LEU A 189 -10.02 9.75 7.35
CA LEU A 189 -10.85 10.95 7.45
C LEU A 189 -10.01 12.22 7.61
N TYR A 190 -8.95 12.14 8.42
CA TYR A 190 -7.97 13.22 8.57
C TYR A 190 -7.28 13.57 7.24
N LEU A 191 -6.86 12.57 6.45
CA LEU A 191 -6.26 12.79 5.14
C LEU A 191 -7.22 13.48 4.17
N LEU A 192 -8.47 13.03 4.13
CA LEU A 192 -9.51 13.66 3.32
C LEU A 192 -9.77 15.11 3.73
N TRP A 193 -9.81 15.38 5.04
CA TRP A 193 -9.95 16.74 5.57
C TRP A 193 -8.78 17.65 5.16
N GLN A 194 -7.54 17.16 5.28
CA GLN A 194 -6.36 17.92 4.84
C GLN A 194 -6.37 18.16 3.32
N ALA A 195 -6.79 17.17 2.53
CA ALA A 195 -6.95 17.34 1.09
C ALA A 195 -7.97 18.44 0.77
N GLY A 196 -9.12 18.41 1.45
CA GLY A 196 -10.15 19.44 1.32
C GLY A 196 -9.63 20.84 1.66
N LYS A 197 -8.90 20.99 2.77
CA LYS A 197 -8.24 22.26 3.10
C LYS A 197 -7.31 22.73 1.99
N LYS A 198 -6.45 21.82 1.49
CA LYS A 198 -5.45 22.14 0.49
C LYS A 198 -6.06 22.60 -0.84
N LEU A 199 -7.15 21.96 -1.26
CA LEU A 199 -7.87 22.31 -2.50
C LEU A 199 -8.59 23.67 -2.43
N ASN A 200 -8.92 24.14 -1.23
CA ASN A 200 -9.56 25.43 -1.00
C ASN A 200 -8.57 26.50 -0.54
N GLU A 201 -7.26 26.24 -0.59
CA GLU A 201 -6.27 27.29 -0.32
C GLU A 201 -6.29 28.33 -1.45
N GLY A 202 -6.71 29.55 -1.13
CA GLY A 202 -6.71 30.68 -2.07
C GLY A 202 -8.05 30.99 -2.74
N ILE A 203 -9.13 30.33 -2.31
CA ILE A 203 -10.52 30.75 -2.53
C ILE A 203 -11.00 31.46 -1.25
#